data_AF-A0A9N9LBS1-F1
#
_entry.id   AF-A0A9N9LBS1-F1
#
_cell.length_a   1.000
_cell.length_b   1.000
_cell.length_c   1.000
_cell.angle_alpha   90.00
_cell.angle_beta   90.00
_cell.angle_gamma   90.00
#
_symmetry.space_group_name_H-M   'P 1'
#
loop_
_entity.id
_entity.type
_entity.pdbx_description
1 polymer ?
#
loop_
_entity_poly.entity_id
_entity_poly.type
_entity_poly.pdbx_seq_one_letter_code
_entity_poly.pdbx_strand_id
1 'polypeptide(L)'
;MVLGILTSIAACPAIIGTTEAVRSGQKQNAREKHRSRKANLVVSCQDPSRKARDIHGGTVVLRDNKLFVTTVNPKCKFPEDYENDEDRIKGYGHLFAGYFFPYPDSKWGRRGEGYVSTIQDDPPQLNWIYVDKDTYEVKYGLRKEAEGHIVGPWNVSPIDRRLTFDGWEGFIVVEEEEGVWALYFDVDDDGLDDKVPLTKRIMEIELTRRELRMNKGDCIM
;
A
#
# COMPACT_ATOMS: atom_id res chain seq x y z
N MET A 1 41.98 -21.12 -52.43
CA MET A 1 41.86 -20.14 -51.33
C MET A 1 40.63 -19.30 -51.61
N VAL A 2 39.93 -18.78 -50.58
CA VAL A 2 38.66 -18.03 -50.66
C VAL A 2 37.38 -18.88 -50.70
N LEU A 3 37.09 -19.62 -49.62
CA LEU A 3 35.74 -20.18 -49.36
C LEU A 3 35.42 -20.32 -47.87
N GLY A 4 36.11 -19.57 -46.99
CA GLY A 4 36.02 -19.72 -45.53
C GLY A 4 35.59 -18.49 -44.74
N ILE A 5 35.19 -17.39 -45.38
CA ILE A 5 34.95 -16.09 -44.69
C ILE A 5 33.47 -15.62 -44.75
N LEU A 6 32.59 -16.29 -45.50
CA LEU A 6 31.20 -15.84 -45.69
C LEU A 6 30.16 -16.41 -44.71
N THR A 7 30.56 -17.19 -43.70
CA THR A 7 29.61 -17.79 -42.73
C THR A 7 29.59 -17.12 -41.35
N SER A 8 30.35 -16.04 -41.13
CA SER A 8 30.51 -15.42 -39.79
C SER A 8 29.51 -14.29 -39.46
N ILE A 9 28.56 -13.95 -40.33
CA ILE A 9 27.56 -12.87 -40.10
C ILE A 9 26.16 -13.44 -39.82
N ALA A 10 26.05 -14.54 -39.08
CA ALA A 10 24.76 -15.14 -38.70
C ALA A 10 24.51 -15.19 -37.18
N ALA A 11 25.32 -14.49 -36.37
CA ALA A 11 25.35 -14.70 -34.91
C ALA A 11 24.64 -13.64 -34.04
N CYS A 12 23.95 -12.63 -34.59
CA CYS A 12 23.49 -11.48 -33.78
C CYS A 12 22.02 -11.04 -33.90
N PRO A 13 21.04 -11.95 -33.92
CA PRO A 13 19.73 -11.63 -33.31
C PRO A 13 19.42 -12.43 -32.03
N ALA A 14 20.05 -13.60 -31.82
CA ALA A 14 19.70 -14.51 -30.73
C ALA A 14 20.18 -14.04 -29.34
N ILE A 15 21.24 -13.22 -29.28
CA ILE A 15 21.84 -12.77 -28.02
C ILE A 15 21.04 -11.63 -27.37
N ILE A 16 20.34 -10.83 -28.16
CA ILE A 16 19.54 -9.70 -27.64
C ILE A 16 18.27 -10.23 -26.95
N GLY A 17 17.58 -11.21 -27.56
CA GLY A 17 16.36 -11.80 -27.02
C GLY A 17 16.54 -12.50 -25.67
N THR A 18 17.71 -13.11 -25.39
CA THR A 18 17.97 -13.79 -24.11
C THR A 18 18.23 -12.80 -22.98
N THR A 19 18.94 -11.70 -23.24
CA THR A 19 19.23 -10.68 -22.20
C THR A 19 17.97 -9.91 -21.78
N GLU A 20 17.07 -9.61 -22.71
CA GLU A 20 15.78 -8.97 -22.40
C GLU A 20 14.83 -9.93 -21.67
N ALA A 21 14.79 -11.21 -22.07
CA ALA A 21 14.03 -12.23 -21.35
C ALA A 21 14.54 -12.43 -19.92
N VAL A 22 15.87 -12.44 -19.72
CA VAL A 22 16.48 -12.55 -18.39
C VAL A 22 16.23 -11.29 -17.57
N ARG A 23 16.36 -10.08 -18.14
CA ARG A 23 16.01 -8.82 -17.45
C ARG A 23 14.52 -8.75 -17.10
N SER A 24 13.65 -9.21 -17.99
CA SER A 24 12.21 -9.31 -17.76
C SER A 24 11.92 -10.31 -16.64
N GLY A 25 12.57 -11.48 -16.64
CA GLY A 25 12.46 -12.48 -15.58
C GLY A 25 13.00 -12.00 -14.24
N GLN A 26 14.14 -11.30 -14.23
CA GLN A 26 14.71 -10.69 -13.02
C GLN A 26 13.79 -9.58 -12.47
N LYS A 27 13.23 -8.74 -13.34
CA LYS A 27 12.28 -7.69 -12.95
C LYS A 27 10.97 -8.28 -12.42
N GLN A 28 10.49 -9.38 -13.00
CA GLN A 28 9.33 -10.11 -12.51
C GLN A 28 9.61 -10.76 -11.14
N ASN A 29 10.72 -11.48 -10.99
CA ASN A 29 11.12 -12.08 -9.71
C ASN A 29 11.33 -11.02 -8.62
N ALA A 30 11.93 -9.87 -8.95
CA ALA A 30 12.09 -8.76 -8.01
C ALA A 30 10.74 -8.17 -7.61
N ARG A 31 9.82 -8.00 -8.57
CA ARG A 31 8.45 -7.53 -8.30
C ARG A 31 7.71 -8.48 -7.37
N GLU A 32 7.74 -9.78 -7.65
CA GLU A 32 7.10 -10.82 -6.82
C GLU A 32 7.70 -10.84 -5.40
N LYS A 33 9.03 -10.82 -5.29
CA LYS A 33 9.74 -10.79 -3.99
C LYS A 33 9.42 -9.56 -3.15
N HIS A 34 9.26 -8.39 -3.75
CA HIS A 34 8.88 -7.20 -2.98
C HIS A 34 7.40 -7.23 -2.59
N ARG A 35 6.54 -7.86 -3.38
CA ARG A 35 5.10 -7.93 -3.13
C ARG A 35 4.73 -8.93 -2.04
N SER A 36 5.53 -9.98 -1.85
CA SER A 36 5.37 -10.95 -0.75
C SER A 36 5.90 -10.47 0.60
N ARG A 37 6.64 -9.35 0.66
CA ARG A 37 7.17 -8.82 1.93
C ARG A 37 6.12 -8.10 2.77
N LYS A 38 6.16 -8.33 4.08
CA LYS A 38 5.38 -7.57 5.07
C LYS A 38 5.80 -6.10 5.03
N ALA A 39 4.85 -5.20 4.90
CA ALA A 39 5.13 -3.77 4.90
C ALA A 39 4.08 -2.97 5.65
N ASN A 40 4.52 -1.91 6.33
CA ASN A 40 3.62 -0.89 6.85
C ASN A 40 3.41 0.20 5.80
N LEU A 41 2.49 1.11 6.10
CA LEU A 41 2.21 2.31 5.31
C LEU A 41 2.58 3.53 6.15
N VAL A 42 3.45 4.37 5.59
CA VAL A 42 3.87 5.64 6.18
C VAL A 42 3.12 6.76 5.45
N VAL A 43 2.56 7.68 6.23
CA VAL A 43 1.75 8.79 5.73
C VAL A 43 2.64 9.99 5.46
N SER A 44 2.49 10.60 4.30
CA SER A 44 3.03 11.92 3.97
C SER A 44 1.86 12.84 3.68
N CYS A 45 1.73 13.92 4.43
CA CYS A 45 0.75 14.99 4.18
C CYS A 45 1.49 16.28 3.84
N GLN A 46 1.13 16.92 2.73
CA GLN A 46 1.71 18.19 2.28
C GLN A 46 0.81 19.40 2.56
N ASP A 47 -0.35 19.19 3.20
CA ASP A 47 -1.26 20.26 3.55
C ASP A 47 -0.58 21.28 4.50
N PRO A 48 -0.76 22.60 4.29
CA PRO A 48 -0.08 23.63 5.07
C PRO A 48 -0.62 23.78 6.51
N SER A 49 -1.73 23.12 6.87
CA SER A 49 -2.34 23.24 8.18
C SER A 49 -1.46 22.66 9.29
N ARG A 50 -1.71 23.12 10.52
CA ARG A 50 -1.00 22.58 11.69
C ARG A 50 -1.33 21.09 11.93
N LYS A 51 -2.58 20.69 11.64
CA LYS A 51 -3.05 19.31 11.79
C LYS A 51 -2.35 18.34 10.83
N ALA A 52 -1.92 18.80 9.65
CA ALA A 52 -1.11 18.00 8.74
C ALA A 52 0.19 17.50 9.40
N ARG A 53 0.80 18.33 10.26
CA ARG A 53 2.02 17.97 10.99
C ARG A 53 1.77 16.90 12.06
N ASP A 54 0.54 16.78 12.53
CA ASP A 54 0.16 15.77 13.51
C ASP A 54 0.04 14.39 12.86
N ILE A 55 -0.15 14.29 11.54
CA ILE A 55 -0.30 13.01 10.82
C ILE A 55 0.88 12.70 9.89
N HIS A 56 1.64 13.71 9.48
CA HIS A 56 2.80 13.53 8.61
C HIS A 56 3.88 12.70 9.31
N GLY A 57 4.33 11.62 8.67
CA GLY A 57 5.23 10.62 9.27
C GLY A 57 4.51 9.57 10.12
N GLY A 58 3.18 9.65 10.25
CA GLY A 58 2.36 8.66 10.92
C GLY A 58 2.30 7.33 10.16
N THR A 59 1.68 6.35 10.78
CA THR A 59 1.48 5.00 10.22
C THR A 59 0.02 4.63 10.19
N VAL A 60 -0.34 3.69 9.31
CA VAL A 60 -1.71 3.17 9.24
C VAL A 60 -1.92 2.04 10.24
N VAL A 61 -3.08 2.04 10.90
CA VAL A 61 -3.52 0.99 11.83
C VAL A 61 -4.93 0.53 11.47
N LEU A 62 -5.28 -0.69 11.88
CA LEU A 62 -6.59 -1.29 11.74
C LEU A 62 -7.32 -1.23 13.07
N ARG A 63 -8.55 -0.70 13.05
CA ARG A 63 -9.43 -0.63 14.22
C ARG A 63 -10.89 -0.62 13.73
N ASP A 64 -11.78 -1.32 14.42
CA ASP A 64 -13.23 -1.28 14.16
C ASP A 64 -13.63 -1.44 12.67
N ASN A 65 -13.00 -2.39 11.96
CA ASN A 65 -13.21 -2.67 10.54
C ASN A 65 -12.81 -1.54 9.57
N LYS A 66 -12.17 -0.47 10.06
CA LYS A 66 -11.66 0.66 9.28
C LYS A 66 -10.14 0.80 9.42
N LEU A 67 -9.54 1.55 8.49
CA LEU A 67 -8.14 1.96 8.59
C LEU A 67 -8.08 3.37 9.15
N PHE A 68 -7.15 3.59 10.08
CA PHE A 68 -6.90 4.89 10.71
C PHE A 68 -5.42 5.26 10.58
N VAL A 69 -5.13 6.55 10.65
CA VAL A 69 -3.77 7.10 10.68
C VAL A 69 -3.41 7.49 12.11
N THR A 70 -2.26 7.03 12.56
CA THR A 70 -1.72 7.43 13.86
C THR A 70 -1.23 8.86 13.79
N THR A 71 -1.49 9.63 14.84
CA THR A 71 -0.81 10.92 14.97
C THR A 71 0.65 10.68 15.34
N VAL A 72 1.58 11.51 14.89
CA VAL A 72 2.99 11.50 15.28
C VAL A 72 3.18 12.16 16.64
N ASN A 73 4.14 11.66 17.42
CA ASN A 73 4.47 12.27 18.71
C ASN A 73 5.14 13.63 18.45
N PRO A 74 4.57 14.75 18.93
CA PRO A 74 5.11 16.08 18.68
C PRO A 74 6.49 16.32 19.30
N LYS A 75 6.95 15.42 20.18
CA LYS A 75 8.29 15.45 20.79
C LYS A 75 9.35 14.68 19.99
N CYS A 76 8.94 13.82 19.04
CA CYS A 76 9.89 13.12 18.19
C CYS A 76 10.53 14.11 17.22
N LYS A 77 11.86 14.23 17.29
CA LYS A 77 12.64 15.13 16.44
C LYS A 77 13.06 14.45 15.14
N PHE A 78 13.07 13.12 15.12
CA PHE A 78 13.51 12.33 13.98
C PHE A 78 12.49 11.24 13.61
N PRO A 79 12.37 10.88 12.31
CA PRO A 79 11.48 9.82 11.85
C PRO A 79 11.72 8.45 12.51
N GLU A 80 12.95 8.19 12.93
CA GLU A 80 13.40 6.96 13.59
C GLU A 80 12.79 6.80 14.99
N ASP A 81 12.47 7.91 15.65
CA ASP A 81 11.87 7.91 16.98
C ASP A 81 10.40 7.42 16.95
N TYR A 82 9.72 7.52 15.80
CA TYR A 82 8.35 7.04 15.64
C TYR A 82 8.25 5.50 15.63
N GLU A 83 9.31 4.81 15.20
CA GLU A 83 9.35 3.34 15.17
C GLU A 83 9.51 2.73 16.56
N ASN A 84 10.06 3.48 17.52
CA ASN A 84 10.36 3.00 18.87
C ASN A 84 9.21 3.20 19.88
N ASP A 85 8.03 3.64 19.42
CA ASP A 85 6.88 3.95 20.27
C ASP A 85 5.72 2.93 20.07
N GLU A 86 6.07 1.64 20.19
CA GLU A 86 5.12 0.54 19.96
C GLU A 86 3.87 0.61 20.85
N ASP A 87 4.03 0.97 22.12
CA ASP A 87 2.94 1.02 23.09
C ASP A 87 1.91 2.07 22.71
N ARG A 88 2.36 3.23 22.21
CA ARG A 88 1.48 4.27 21.71
C ARG A 88 0.74 3.79 20.46
N ILE A 89 1.44 3.17 19.51
CA ILE A 89 0.82 2.65 18.28
C ILE A 89 -0.24 1.60 18.60
N LYS A 90 0.03 0.67 19.53
CA LYS A 90 -0.94 -0.33 20.01
C LYS A 90 -2.18 0.32 20.62
N GLY A 91 -2.06 1.50 21.21
CA GLY A 91 -3.19 2.29 21.69
C GLY A 91 -4.14 2.78 20.58
N TYR A 92 -3.66 2.95 19.34
CA TYR A 92 -4.49 3.32 18.20
C TYR A 92 -5.17 2.13 17.52
N GLY A 93 -4.56 0.95 17.57
CA GLY A 93 -5.08 -0.25 16.93
C GLY A 93 -3.98 -1.22 16.51
N HIS A 94 -4.36 -2.18 15.66
CA HIS A 94 -3.41 -3.16 15.12
C HIS A 94 -2.59 -2.53 14.01
N LEU A 95 -1.26 -2.61 14.07
CA LEU A 95 -0.40 -1.99 13.05
C LEU A 95 -0.65 -2.62 11.68
N PHE A 96 -0.84 -1.78 10.66
CA PHE A 96 -1.00 -2.24 9.30
C PHE A 96 0.25 -3.02 8.84
N ALA A 97 0.03 -4.26 8.42
CA ALA A 97 1.06 -5.17 7.95
C ALA A 97 0.59 -5.83 6.66
N GLY A 98 0.76 -5.09 5.56
CA GLY A 98 0.16 -5.39 4.28
C GLY A 98 0.99 -6.25 3.35
N TYR A 99 0.29 -7.06 2.56
CA TYR A 99 0.80 -7.92 1.51
C TYR A 99 -0.06 -7.79 0.27
N PHE A 100 0.55 -7.90 -0.91
CA PHE A 100 -0.23 -8.08 -2.13
C PHE A 100 -0.57 -9.56 -2.30
N PHE A 101 -1.83 -9.83 -2.60
CA PHE A 101 -2.33 -11.17 -2.86
C PHE A 101 -3.18 -11.17 -4.13
N PRO A 102 -3.06 -12.19 -4.99
CA PRO A 102 -3.95 -12.33 -6.14
C PRO A 102 -5.41 -12.34 -5.68
N TYR A 103 -6.19 -11.36 -6.12
CA TYR A 103 -7.61 -11.32 -5.80
C TYR A 103 -8.33 -12.37 -6.67
N PRO A 104 -9.16 -13.25 -6.09
CA PRO A 104 -9.85 -14.28 -6.84
C PRO A 104 -10.68 -13.71 -7.99
N ASP A 105 -10.67 -14.40 -9.13
CA ASP A 105 -11.48 -14.07 -10.32
C ASP A 105 -11.18 -12.68 -10.93
N SER A 106 -10.14 -11.98 -10.45
CA SER A 106 -9.72 -10.69 -10.96
C SER A 106 -9.04 -10.80 -12.32
N LYS A 107 -9.30 -9.84 -13.22
CA LYS A 107 -8.72 -9.76 -14.57
C LYS A 107 -7.71 -8.61 -14.72
N TRP A 108 -7.16 -8.12 -13.61
CA TRP A 108 -6.31 -6.93 -13.60
C TRP A 108 -4.92 -7.15 -14.21
N GLY A 109 -4.41 -8.38 -14.15
CA GLY A 109 -3.09 -8.74 -14.70
C GLY A 109 -1.99 -7.84 -14.16
N ARG A 110 -1.33 -7.09 -15.04
CA ARG A 110 -0.20 -6.21 -14.64
C ARG A 110 -0.63 -4.95 -13.88
N ARG A 111 -1.92 -4.56 -13.93
CA ARG A 111 -2.45 -3.33 -13.30
C ARG A 111 -2.31 -3.36 -11.78
N GLY A 112 -2.45 -4.53 -11.16
CA GLY A 112 -2.32 -4.69 -9.71
C GLY A 112 -2.94 -5.99 -9.23
N GLU A 113 -3.01 -6.10 -7.91
CA GLU A 113 -3.47 -7.28 -7.18
C GLU A 113 -4.47 -6.84 -6.10
N GLY A 114 -4.99 -7.79 -5.31
CA GLY A 114 -5.66 -7.43 -4.08
C GLY A 114 -4.64 -7.10 -2.99
N TYR A 115 -5.12 -6.50 -1.91
CA TYR A 115 -4.28 -6.13 -0.78
C TYR A 115 -4.89 -6.67 0.50
N VAL A 116 -4.05 -7.25 1.35
CA VAL A 116 -4.45 -7.84 2.62
C VAL A 116 -3.56 -7.30 3.73
N SER A 117 -4.06 -7.24 4.96
CA SER A 117 -3.25 -6.97 6.15
C SER A 117 -3.52 -8.02 7.21
N THR A 118 -2.55 -8.24 8.11
CA THR A 118 -2.86 -8.90 9.37
C THR A 118 -3.78 -8.03 10.22
N ILE A 119 -4.64 -8.66 11.01
CA ILE A 119 -5.53 -8.00 12.00
C ILE A 119 -5.15 -8.33 13.45
N GLN A 120 -4.29 -9.32 13.64
CA GLN A 120 -3.71 -9.74 14.91
C GLN A 120 -2.35 -10.40 14.63
N ASP A 121 -1.46 -10.42 15.61
CA ASP A 121 -0.09 -10.94 15.42
C ASP A 121 0.01 -12.47 15.60
N ASP A 122 -0.74 -13.05 16.55
CA ASP A 122 -0.66 -14.48 16.87
C ASP A 122 -2.02 -15.07 17.27
N PRO A 123 -2.61 -15.99 16.48
CA PRO A 123 -2.15 -16.43 15.16
C PRO A 123 -2.43 -15.35 14.09
N PRO A 124 -1.51 -15.09 13.14
CA PRO A 124 -1.72 -14.05 12.15
C PRO A 124 -2.93 -14.37 11.26
N GLN A 125 -3.97 -13.52 11.33
CA GLN A 125 -5.15 -13.62 10.48
C GLN A 125 -5.11 -12.49 9.44
N LEU A 126 -5.35 -12.84 8.17
CA LEU A 126 -5.36 -11.91 7.05
C LEU A 126 -6.78 -11.51 6.67
N ASN A 127 -7.02 -10.21 6.54
CA ASN A 127 -8.24 -9.65 5.97
C ASN A 127 -7.91 -8.84 4.71
N TRP A 128 -8.85 -8.81 3.76
CA TRP A 128 -8.76 -7.99 2.56
C TRP A 128 -8.98 -6.53 2.90
N ILE A 129 -8.21 -5.66 2.27
CA ILE A 129 -8.37 -4.21 2.30
C ILE A 129 -9.16 -3.80 1.07
N TYR A 130 -10.21 -3.02 1.29
CA TYR A 130 -11.13 -2.58 0.24
C TYR A 130 -11.66 -1.18 0.55
N VAL A 131 -12.14 -0.49 -0.48
CA VAL A 131 -12.84 0.78 -0.36
C VAL A 131 -14.34 0.49 -0.39
N ASP A 132 -15.05 0.92 0.65
CA ASP A 132 -16.50 0.81 0.69
C ASP A 132 -17.12 1.65 -0.42
N LYS A 133 -17.83 1.03 -1.36
CA LYS A 133 -18.46 1.72 -2.50
C LYS A 133 -19.47 2.82 -2.11
N ASP A 134 -20.06 2.75 -0.92
CA ASP A 134 -21.13 3.65 -0.52
C ASP A 134 -20.54 4.85 0.25
N THR A 135 -19.57 4.61 1.13
CA THR A 135 -18.98 5.62 2.03
C THR A 135 -17.57 6.08 1.65
N TYR A 136 -16.88 5.38 0.76
CA TYR A 136 -15.47 5.61 0.38
C TYR A 136 -14.46 5.46 1.52
N GLU A 137 -14.89 4.89 2.64
CA GLU A 137 -14.04 4.48 3.75
C GLU A 137 -13.14 3.32 3.31
N VAL A 138 -11.86 3.38 3.66
CA VAL A 138 -10.96 2.23 3.51
C VAL A 138 -11.17 1.29 4.69
N LYS A 139 -11.66 0.10 4.38
CA LYS A 139 -12.06 -0.93 5.34
C LYS A 139 -11.23 -2.19 5.18
N TYR A 140 -11.34 -3.05 6.19
CA TYR A 140 -10.80 -4.40 6.13
C TYR A 140 -11.84 -5.43 6.52
N GLY A 141 -11.77 -6.63 5.94
CA GLY A 141 -12.75 -7.67 6.19
C GLY A 141 -12.45 -9.01 5.52
N LEU A 142 -13.29 -10.00 5.78
CA LEU A 142 -13.24 -11.28 5.07
C LEU A 142 -13.62 -11.10 3.60
N ARG A 143 -13.29 -12.08 2.75
CA ARG A 143 -13.63 -12.04 1.31
C ARG A 143 -15.13 -11.74 1.08
N LYS A 144 -16.00 -12.40 1.85
CA LYS A 144 -17.46 -12.25 1.73
C LYS A 144 -17.93 -10.83 2.02
N GLU A 145 -17.25 -10.12 2.91
CA GLU A 145 -17.56 -8.72 3.22
C GLU A 145 -17.05 -7.82 2.09
N ALA A 146 -15.87 -8.10 1.55
CA ALA A 146 -15.25 -7.32 0.48
C ALA A 146 -15.94 -7.48 -0.90
N GLU A 147 -16.57 -8.61 -1.20
CA GLU A 147 -17.08 -9.01 -2.55
C GLU A 147 -18.16 -8.08 -3.14
N GLY A 148 -18.70 -7.14 -2.37
CA GLY A 148 -19.67 -6.12 -2.83
C GLY A 148 -19.11 -4.70 -2.96
N HIS A 149 -17.83 -4.50 -2.66
CA HIS A 149 -17.16 -3.20 -2.59
C HIS A 149 -16.01 -3.10 -3.61
N ILE A 150 -15.27 -1.99 -3.59
CA ILE A 150 -14.18 -1.74 -4.54
C ILE A 150 -12.90 -2.34 -3.94
N VAL A 151 -12.46 -3.46 -4.49
CA VAL A 151 -11.39 -4.29 -3.90
C VAL A 151 -10.00 -4.07 -4.52
N GLY A 152 -9.90 -3.23 -5.54
CA GLY A 152 -8.66 -2.99 -6.27
C GLY A 152 -8.91 -2.58 -7.72
N PRO A 153 -7.84 -2.58 -8.55
CA PRO A 153 -6.53 -3.13 -8.25
C PRO A 153 -5.68 -2.25 -7.32
N TRP A 154 -5.03 -2.88 -6.34
CA TRP A 154 -3.98 -2.27 -5.54
C TRP A 154 -2.63 -2.43 -6.22
N ASN A 155 -1.82 -1.38 -6.21
CA ASN A 155 -0.47 -1.44 -6.74
C ASN A 155 0.47 -0.50 -6.00
N VAL A 156 1.76 -0.53 -6.35
CA VAL A 156 2.79 0.31 -5.77
C VAL A 156 3.63 0.93 -6.88
N SER A 157 3.97 2.21 -6.73
CA SER A 157 4.84 2.90 -7.66
C SER A 157 6.24 2.26 -7.66
N PRO A 158 6.89 2.15 -8.83
CA PRO A 158 8.12 1.39 -8.98
C PRO A 158 9.34 2.04 -8.30
N ILE A 159 9.32 3.37 -8.13
CA ILE A 159 10.45 4.17 -7.62
C ILE A 159 10.24 4.46 -6.15
N ASP A 160 9.26 5.31 -5.84
CA ASP A 160 9.04 5.85 -4.47
C ASP A 160 8.27 4.89 -3.56
N ARG A 161 7.81 3.76 -4.08
CA ARG A 161 7.02 2.77 -3.34
C ARG A 161 5.70 3.31 -2.79
N ARG A 162 5.11 4.30 -3.46
CA ARG A 162 3.80 4.87 -3.10
C ARG A 162 2.70 3.88 -3.44
N LEU A 163 1.77 3.68 -2.52
CA LEU A 163 0.60 2.82 -2.71
C LEU A 163 -0.36 3.53 -3.66
N THR A 164 -0.97 2.76 -4.55
CA THR A 164 -1.95 3.25 -5.53
C THR A 164 -3.16 2.33 -5.51
N PHE A 165 -4.33 2.90 -5.75
CA PHE A 165 -5.59 2.17 -5.89
C PHE A 165 -6.23 2.59 -7.22
N ASP A 166 -6.61 1.58 -8.00
CA ASP A 166 -7.01 1.73 -9.41
C ASP A 166 -6.06 2.58 -10.29
N GLY A 167 -4.77 2.57 -9.95
CA GLY A 167 -3.72 3.21 -10.74
C GLY A 167 -3.37 4.65 -10.35
N TRP A 168 -3.93 5.20 -9.28
CA TRP A 168 -3.61 6.55 -8.81
C TRP A 168 -3.61 6.66 -7.27
N GLU A 169 -3.28 7.84 -6.74
CA GLU A 169 -2.99 8.11 -5.32
C GLU A 169 -4.05 9.00 -4.63
N GLY A 170 -5.34 8.67 -4.77
CA GLY A 170 -6.47 9.44 -4.22
C GLY A 170 -6.76 9.23 -2.73
N PHE A 171 -5.74 9.07 -1.88
CA PHE A 171 -5.97 8.80 -0.46
C PHE A 171 -6.26 10.10 0.32
N ILE A 172 -7.30 10.07 1.14
CA ILE A 172 -7.73 11.20 1.97
C ILE A 172 -7.88 10.72 3.40
N VAL A 173 -7.53 11.56 4.36
CA VAL A 173 -7.88 11.34 5.77
C VAL A 173 -8.99 12.27 6.23
N VAL A 174 -9.90 11.75 7.04
CA VAL A 174 -11.05 12.47 7.58
C VAL A 174 -10.96 12.46 9.11
N GLU A 175 -11.08 13.63 9.74
CA GLU A 175 -11.13 13.78 11.20
C GLU A 175 -12.53 13.37 11.72
N GLU A 176 -12.74 12.09 12.00
CA GLU A 176 -14.02 11.58 12.51
C GLU A 176 -14.30 12.09 13.94
N GLU A 177 -13.27 12.12 14.76
CA GLU A 177 -13.26 12.70 16.12
C GLU A 177 -11.98 13.52 16.29
N GLU A 178 -11.91 14.36 17.34
CA GLU A 178 -10.74 15.22 17.55
C GLU A 178 -9.44 14.41 17.63
N GLY A 179 -8.56 14.58 16.65
CA GLY A 179 -7.29 13.86 16.55
C GLY A 179 -7.40 12.39 16.06
N VAL A 180 -8.58 11.94 15.66
CA VAL A 180 -8.83 10.60 15.12
C VAL A 180 -9.05 10.69 13.61
N TRP A 181 -8.10 10.14 12.86
CA TRP A 181 -8.03 10.27 11.40
C TRP A 181 -8.35 8.95 10.71
N ALA A 182 -9.52 8.83 10.13
CA ALA A 182 -9.92 7.67 9.35
C ALA A 182 -9.43 7.80 7.91
N LEU A 183 -9.03 6.69 7.30
CA LEU A 183 -8.54 6.64 5.93
C LEU A 183 -9.69 6.40 4.95
N TYR A 184 -9.76 7.24 3.93
CA TYR A 184 -10.72 7.22 2.83
C TYR A 184 -9.96 7.19 1.50
N PHE A 185 -10.67 6.84 0.44
CA PHE A 185 -10.19 6.95 -0.92
C PHE A 185 -11.19 7.72 -1.75
N ASP A 186 -10.76 8.83 -2.34
CA ASP A 186 -11.60 9.62 -3.23
C ASP A 186 -11.75 8.89 -4.56
N VAL A 187 -12.87 8.19 -4.76
CA VAL A 187 -13.08 7.41 -5.98
C VAL A 187 -13.47 8.31 -7.16
N ASP A 188 -14.17 9.42 -6.87
CA ASP A 188 -14.78 10.30 -7.88
C ASP A 188 -13.90 11.53 -8.20
N ASP A 189 -12.80 11.73 -7.47
CA ASP A 189 -11.85 12.85 -7.63
C ASP A 189 -12.52 14.22 -7.38
N ASP A 190 -13.39 14.27 -6.38
CA ASP A 190 -14.19 15.45 -6.00
C ASP A 190 -13.97 15.91 -4.55
N GLY A 191 -13.00 15.32 -3.85
CA GLY A 191 -12.71 15.61 -2.45
C GLY A 191 -13.68 14.93 -1.48
N LEU A 192 -14.26 13.78 -1.84
CA LEU A 192 -15.30 13.07 -1.09
C LEU A 192 -16.60 13.87 -0.98
N ASP A 193 -16.96 14.59 -2.04
CA ASP A 193 -18.22 15.33 -2.10
C ASP A 193 -19.40 14.38 -1.90
N ASP A 194 -20.44 14.86 -1.22
CA ASP A 194 -21.60 14.08 -0.75
C ASP A 194 -21.31 12.87 0.18
N LYS A 195 -20.05 12.43 0.34
CA LYS A 195 -19.67 11.31 1.24
C LYS A 195 -19.34 11.79 2.64
N VAL A 196 -18.68 12.93 2.75
CA VAL A 196 -18.22 13.50 4.01
C VAL A 196 -18.84 14.88 4.21
N PRO A 197 -19.46 15.16 5.38
CA PRO A 197 -20.01 16.49 5.65
C PRO A 197 -18.93 17.57 5.61
N LEU A 198 -19.23 18.74 5.03
CA LEU A 198 -18.32 19.90 4.95
C LEU A 198 -17.82 20.42 6.32
N THR A 199 -18.44 19.99 7.42
CA THR A 199 -18.01 20.32 8.79
C THR A 199 -16.80 19.50 9.24
N LYS A 200 -16.52 18.38 8.57
CA LYS A 200 -15.37 17.52 8.86
C LYS A 200 -14.13 18.05 8.17
N ARG A 201 -12.99 17.86 8.81
CA ARG A 201 -11.70 18.20 8.24
C ARG A 201 -11.22 17.03 7.40
N ILE A 202 -10.83 17.34 6.17
CA ILE A 202 -10.22 16.38 5.24
C ILE A 202 -8.84 16.87 4.83
N MET A 203 -7.91 15.96 4.56
CA MET A 203 -6.61 16.25 3.98
C MET A 203 -6.20 15.13 3.03
N GLU A 204 -5.69 15.48 1.86
CA GLU A 204 -5.04 14.55 0.96
C GLU A 204 -3.72 14.07 1.54
N ILE A 205 -3.45 12.78 1.37
CA ILE A 205 -2.22 12.15 1.84
C ILE A 205 -1.64 11.20 0.80
N GLU A 206 -0.32 11.01 0.88
CA GLU A 206 0.38 9.98 0.14
C GLU A 206 0.74 8.84 1.10
N LEU A 207 0.55 7.60 0.65
CA LEU A 207 0.90 6.41 1.42
C LEU A 207 2.14 5.76 0.83
N THR A 208 3.24 5.74 1.58
CA THR A 208 4.48 5.07 1.15
C THR A 208 4.63 3.73 1.84
N ARG A 209 4.84 2.68 1.06
CA ARG A 209 5.07 1.34 1.58
C ARG A 209 6.50 1.21 2.10
N ARG A 210 6.65 0.89 3.38
CA ARG A 210 7.95 0.66 4.03
C ARG A 210 8.00 -0.77 4.57
N GLU A 211 9.04 -1.50 4.17
CA GLU A 211 9.19 -2.91 4.56
C GLU A 211 9.43 -3.01 6.07
N LEU A 212 8.63 -3.83 6.76
CA LEU A 212 8.84 -4.12 8.16
C LEU A 212 10.01 -5.10 8.30
N ARG A 213 10.87 -4.90 9.30
CA ARG A 213 11.89 -5.90 9.63
C ARG A 213 11.19 -7.19 10.03
N MET A 214 11.52 -8.28 9.34
CA MET A 214 10.96 -9.59 9.65
C MET A 214 11.41 -10.02 11.04
N ASN A 215 10.46 -10.33 11.91
CA ASN A 215 10.71 -10.89 13.23
C ASN A 215 10.66 -12.42 13.16
N LYS A 216 11.29 -13.07 14.15
CA LYS A 216 11.33 -14.54 14.23
C LYS A 216 9.91 -15.08 14.43
N GLY A 217 9.34 -15.71 13.40
CA GLY A 217 7.97 -16.24 13.41
C GLY A 217 7.06 -15.69 12.31
N ASP A 218 7.45 -14.60 11.63
CA ASP A 218 6.71 -14.11 10.46
C ASP A 218 6.71 -15.16 9.34
N CYS A 219 5.55 -15.39 8.70
CA CYS A 219 5.44 -16.30 7.57
C CYS A 219 6.39 -15.88 6.43
N ILE A 220 7.28 -16.79 6.05
CA ILE A 220 8.05 -16.67 4.81
C ILE A 220 7.14 -17.19 3.71
N MET A 221 6.43 -16.29 3.03
CA MET A 221 5.67 -16.60 1.81
C MET A 221 6.56 -16.48 0.58
#